data_AF-A0A5E4QQY8-F1
#
_entry.id   AF-A0A5E4QQY8-F1
#
_cell.length_a   1.000
_cell.length_b   1.000
_cell.length_c   1.000
_cell.angle_alpha   90.00
_cell.angle_beta   90.00
_cell.angle_gamma   90.00
#
_symmetry.space_group_name_H-M   'P 1'
#
loop_
_entity.id
_entity.type
_entity.pdbx_description
1 polymer ?
#
loop_
_entity_poly.entity_id
_entity_poly.type
_entity_poly.pdbx_seq_one_letter_code
_entity_poly.pdbx_strand_id
1 'polypeptide(L)'
;MLWTSITAAAFWGAMDVSLGQWQRYNDNPTVVTLEKDFRSWKFSLPAVTTCDTNKVAPNKLAKAIATRWNITQSDAKYDYYSRFIHTVANSDIFHLEQYTEFRDDASLNVDLFQLAVEVY
;
A
#
# COMPACT_ATOMS: atom_id res chain seq x y z
N MET A 1 -21.20 63.96 25.38
CA MET A 1 -21.50 62.56 25.74
C MET A 1 -21.79 61.69 24.52
N LEU A 2 -22.65 62.11 23.58
CA LEU A 2 -22.91 61.36 22.35
C LEU A 2 -21.63 61.15 21.51
N TRP A 3 -20.89 62.23 21.23
CA TRP A 3 -19.66 62.17 20.43
C TRP A 3 -18.62 61.20 21.01
N THR A 4 -18.37 61.29 22.31
CA THR A 4 -17.41 60.42 23.03
C THR A 4 -17.82 58.94 23.00
N SER A 5 -19.12 58.65 23.07
CA SER A 5 -19.64 57.28 23.00
C SER A 5 -19.47 56.68 21.60
N ILE A 6 -19.76 57.47 20.57
CA ILE A 6 -19.60 57.03 19.17
C ILE A 6 -18.12 56.79 18.84
N THR A 7 -17.22 57.68 19.28
CA THR A 7 -15.77 57.51 19.07
C THR A 7 -15.23 56.28 19.80
N ALA A 8 -15.71 56.00 21.01
CA ALA A 8 -15.31 54.80 21.76
C ALA A 8 -15.79 53.50 21.08
N ALA A 9 -17.05 53.49 20.60
CA ALA A 9 -17.59 52.37 19.86
C ALA A 9 -16.84 52.13 18.53
N ALA A 10 -16.48 53.19 17.82
CA ALA A 10 -15.71 53.09 16.58
C ALA A 10 -14.29 52.53 16.83
N PHE A 11 -13.62 52.98 17.90
CA PHE A 11 -12.31 52.47 18.27
C PHE A 11 -12.35 50.98 18.65
N TRP A 12 -13.36 50.58 19.43
CA TRP A 12 -13.58 49.17 19.77
C TRP A 12 -13.78 48.31 18.53
N GLY A 13 -14.65 48.73 17.60
CA GLY A 13 -14.89 48.01 16.36
C GLY A 13 -13.64 47.89 15.47
N ALA A 14 -12.83 48.96 15.42
CA ALA A 14 -11.57 48.94 14.67
C ALA A 14 -10.56 47.94 15.27
N MET A 15 -10.44 47.87 16.60
CA MET A 15 -9.57 46.91 17.27
C MET A 15 -10.02 45.47 17.04
N ASP A 16 -11.32 45.19 17.16
CA ASP A 16 -11.90 43.85 16.97
C ASP A 16 -11.63 43.30 15.56
N VAL A 17 -11.92 44.10 14.53
CA VAL A 17 -11.65 43.72 13.13
C VAL A 17 -10.15 43.51 12.90
N SER A 18 -9.28 44.36 13.46
CA SER A 18 -7.84 44.26 13.28
C SER A 18 -7.28 42.97 13.89
N LEU A 19 -7.74 42.59 15.07
CA LEU A 19 -7.36 41.33 15.73
C LEU A 19 -7.83 40.11 14.94
N GLY A 20 -9.07 40.14 14.43
CA GLY A 20 -9.59 39.06 13.59
C GLY A 20 -8.79 38.85 12.31
N GLN A 21 -8.37 39.92 11.64
CA GLN A 21 -7.49 39.84 10.46
C GLN A 21 -6.09 39.33 10.82
N TRP A 22 -5.53 39.79 11.94
CA TRP A 22 -4.22 39.34 12.41
C TRP A 22 -4.20 37.84 12.70
N GLN A 23 -5.25 37.32 13.34
CA GLN A 23 -5.37 35.88 13.60
C GLN A 23 -5.45 35.07 12.30
N ARG A 24 -6.30 35.50 11.35
CA ARG A 24 -6.40 34.85 10.04
C ARG A 24 -5.10 34.90 9.25
N TYR A 25 -4.30 35.94 9.42
CA TYR A 25 -2.96 36.01 8.83
C TYR A 25 -2.01 35.01 9.49
N ASN A 26 -2.01 34.92 10.82
CA ASN A 26 -1.14 34.03 11.58
C ASN A 26 -1.49 32.53 11.37
N ASP A 27 -2.76 32.23 11.12
CA ASP A 27 -3.25 30.87 10.85
C ASP A 27 -2.84 30.35 9.46
N ASN A 28 -2.17 31.18 8.64
CA ASN A 28 -1.67 30.83 7.29
C ASN A 28 -2.68 30.01 6.45
N PRO A 29 -3.91 30.50 6.25
CA PRO A 29 -4.91 29.76 5.51
C PRO A 29 -4.45 29.61 4.05
N THR A 30 -4.22 28.37 3.65
CA THR A 30 -3.90 28.03 2.27
C THR A 30 -5.20 27.82 1.50
N VAL A 31 -5.40 28.62 0.45
CA VAL A 31 -6.51 28.41 -0.48
C VAL A 31 -5.96 27.63 -1.66
N VAL A 32 -6.43 26.40 -1.83
CA VAL A 32 -6.11 25.58 -3.01
C VAL A 32 -7.18 25.85 -4.05
N THR A 33 -6.82 26.58 -5.11
CA THR A 33 -7.67 26.74 -6.29
C THR A 33 -7.41 25.60 -7.25
N LEU A 34 -8.46 24.86 -7.59
CA LEU A 34 -8.40 23.81 -8.60
C LEU A 34 -8.86 24.39 -9.94
N GLU A 35 -7.90 24.63 -10.83
CA GLU A 35 -8.19 24.99 -12.21
C GLU A 35 -8.11 23.75 -13.10
N LYS A 36 -9.06 23.62 -14.01
CA LYS A 36 -9.04 22.58 -15.03
C LYS A 36 -8.64 23.19 -16.36
N ASP A 37 -7.37 23.06 -16.72
CA ASP A 37 -6.90 23.43 -18.04
C ASP A 37 -7.18 22.30 -19.05
N PHE A 38 -8.30 22.45 -19.77
CA PHE A 38 -8.72 21.53 -20.82
C PHE A 38 -8.07 21.80 -22.17
N ARG A 39 -7.36 22.93 -22.34
CA ARG A 39 -6.98 23.45 -23.66
C ARG A 39 -5.48 23.32 -23.94
N SER A 40 -4.64 23.22 -22.90
CA SER A 40 -3.18 23.06 -23.02
C SER A 40 -2.68 21.61 -22.80
N TRP A 41 -3.41 20.61 -23.30
CA TRP A 41 -3.23 19.21 -22.90
C TRP A 41 -1.97 18.52 -23.49
N LYS A 42 -0.81 18.67 -22.84
CA LYS A 42 0.34 17.73 -22.96
C LYS A 42 0.27 16.72 -21.81
N PHE A 43 -0.25 15.51 -22.08
CA PHE A 43 -0.29 14.40 -21.10
C PHE A 43 1.06 13.71 -21.09
N SER A 44 1.71 13.71 -19.93
CA SER A 44 2.71 12.67 -19.68
C SER A 44 1.95 11.39 -19.39
N LEU A 45 2.23 10.34 -20.16
CA LEU A 45 1.65 9.03 -19.90
C LEU A 45 2.13 8.55 -18.51
N PRO A 46 1.21 8.18 -17.60
CA PRO A 46 1.62 7.62 -16.32
C PRO A 46 2.26 6.25 -16.54
N ALA A 47 3.14 5.86 -15.61
CA ALA A 47 3.64 4.49 -15.58
C ALA A 47 2.48 3.53 -15.27
N VAL A 48 2.42 2.42 -16.00
CA VAL A 48 1.45 1.34 -15.77
C VAL A 48 2.20 0.15 -15.21
N THR A 49 1.87 -0.24 -13.98
CA THR A 49 2.41 -1.43 -13.32
C THR A 49 1.31 -2.47 -13.19
N THR A 50 1.55 -3.67 -13.71
CA THR A 50 0.62 -4.81 -13.63
C THR A 50 1.21 -5.91 -12.76
N CYS A 51 0.42 -6.46 -11.86
CA CYS A 51 0.78 -7.63 -11.05
C CYS A 51 -0.10 -8.82 -11.46
N ASP A 52 0.50 -9.99 -11.65
CA ASP A 52 -0.27 -11.22 -11.84
C ASP A 52 -0.97 -11.60 -10.53
N THR A 53 -2.21 -12.09 -10.62
CA THR A 53 -2.93 -12.65 -9.48
C THR A 53 -2.38 -14.01 -9.11
N ASN A 54 -1.84 -14.77 -10.08
CA ASN A 54 -1.18 -16.03 -9.81
C ASN A 54 0.35 -15.83 -9.74
N LYS A 55 0.89 -15.94 -8.53
CA LYS A 55 2.32 -15.80 -8.26
C LYS A 55 3.13 -17.07 -8.52
N VAL A 56 2.50 -18.16 -8.96
CA VAL A 56 3.14 -19.47 -9.13
C VAL A 56 2.99 -19.95 -10.58
N ALA A 57 4.11 -20.01 -11.30
CA ALA A 57 4.15 -20.57 -12.63
C ALA A 57 4.17 -22.12 -12.57
N PRO A 58 3.24 -22.82 -13.24
CA PRO A 58 3.11 -24.29 -13.12
C PRO A 58 4.36 -25.05 -13.58
N ASN A 59 5.06 -24.52 -14.59
CA ASN A 59 6.31 -25.11 -15.08
C ASN A 59 7.47 -24.97 -14.07
N LYS A 60 7.51 -23.86 -13.33
CA LYS A 60 8.56 -23.60 -12.32
C LYS A 60 8.27 -24.34 -11.03
N LEU A 61 6.99 -24.48 -10.66
CA LEU A 61 6.53 -25.28 -9.53
C LEU A 61 7.03 -26.73 -9.60
N ALA A 62 6.75 -27.42 -10.71
CA ALA A 62 7.16 -28.82 -10.89
C ALA A 62 8.69 -28.97 -10.80
N LYS A 63 9.44 -28.02 -11.38
CA LYS A 63 10.91 -28.01 -11.34
C LYS A 63 11.44 -27.75 -9.91
N ALA A 64 10.84 -26.81 -9.18
CA ALA A 64 11.25 -26.48 -7.83
C ALA A 64 11.04 -27.66 -6.87
N ILE A 65 9.93 -28.40 -7.05
CA ILE A 65 9.62 -29.62 -6.27
C ILE A 65 10.62 -30.73 -6.59
N ALA A 66 10.82 -31.02 -7.88
CA ALA A 66 11.73 -32.07 -8.33
C ALA A 66 13.17 -31.84 -7.87
N THR A 67 13.63 -30.58 -7.86
CA THR A 67 15.01 -30.24 -7.50
C THR A 67 15.30 -30.40 -6.00
N ARG A 68 14.31 -30.12 -5.13
CA ARG A 68 14.49 -30.10 -3.67
C ARG A 68 14.16 -31.42 -2.99
N TRP A 69 13.04 -32.04 -3.40
CA TRP A 69 12.52 -33.24 -2.74
C TRP A 69 12.60 -34.49 -3.62
N ASN A 70 13.03 -34.36 -4.88
CA ASN A 70 13.10 -35.46 -5.86
C ASN A 70 11.76 -36.18 -6.05
N ILE A 71 10.68 -35.40 -6.03
CA ILE A 71 9.29 -35.86 -6.15
C ILE A 71 8.76 -35.49 -7.54
N THR A 72 8.03 -36.42 -8.14
CA THR A 72 7.39 -36.24 -9.45
C THR A 72 5.88 -36.09 -9.32
N GLN A 73 5.21 -35.63 -10.37
CA GLN A 73 3.76 -35.42 -10.37
C GLN A 73 2.94 -36.72 -10.14
N SER A 74 3.57 -37.89 -10.26
CA SER A 74 2.94 -39.20 -10.00
C SER A 74 2.93 -39.58 -8.52
N ASP A 75 3.67 -38.88 -7.66
CA ASP A 75 3.80 -39.21 -6.25
C ASP A 75 2.63 -38.66 -5.42
N ALA A 76 2.13 -39.46 -4.47
CA ALA A 76 1.03 -39.06 -3.58
C ALA A 76 1.35 -37.81 -2.73
N LYS A 77 2.64 -37.52 -2.52
CA LYS A 77 3.10 -36.35 -1.74
C LYS A 77 3.21 -35.08 -2.58
N TYR A 78 3.11 -35.15 -3.91
CA TYR A 78 3.28 -33.98 -4.78
C TYR A 78 2.30 -32.86 -4.45
N ASP A 79 1.04 -33.20 -4.15
CA ASP A 79 0.00 -32.24 -3.77
C ASP A 79 0.35 -31.48 -2.48
N TYR A 80 0.98 -32.14 -1.51
CA TYR A 80 1.41 -31.53 -0.25
C TYR A 80 2.47 -30.45 -0.48
N TYR A 81 3.52 -30.75 -1.24
CA TYR A 81 4.58 -29.79 -1.57
C TYR A 81 4.09 -28.68 -2.51
N SER A 82 3.15 -28.99 -3.40
CA SER A 82 2.48 -27.99 -4.24
C SER A 82 1.75 -26.97 -3.38
N ARG A 83 0.92 -27.42 -2.42
CA ARG A 83 0.21 -26.54 -1.48
C ARG A 83 1.17 -25.70 -0.65
N PHE A 84 2.26 -26.30 -0.15
CA PHE A 84 3.30 -25.55 0.55
C PHE A 84 3.84 -24.38 -0.28
N ILE A 85 4.24 -24.63 -1.53
CA ILE A 85 4.79 -23.59 -2.41
C ILE A 85 3.76 -22.50 -2.70
N HIS A 86 2.50 -22.87 -2.91
CA HIS A 86 1.41 -21.91 -3.08
C HIS A 86 1.19 -21.06 -1.83
N THR A 87 1.26 -21.64 -0.64
CA THR A 87 1.19 -20.92 0.64
C THR A 87 2.37 -19.97 0.81
N VAL A 88 3.57 -20.38 0.41
CA VAL A 88 4.77 -19.53 0.46
C VAL A 88 4.67 -18.36 -0.50
N ALA A 89 4.32 -18.60 -1.76
CA ALA A 89 4.20 -17.55 -2.79
C ALA A 89 3.07 -16.55 -2.48
N ASN A 90 1.96 -17.02 -1.91
CA ASN A 90 0.81 -16.18 -1.54
C ASN A 90 0.85 -15.69 -0.09
N SER A 91 1.95 -15.91 0.63
CA SER A 91 2.05 -15.48 2.02
C SER A 91 2.00 -13.96 2.15
N ASP A 92 1.26 -13.53 3.16
CA ASP A 92 1.10 -12.13 3.55
C ASP A 92 1.12 -12.08 5.08
N ILE A 93 1.44 -10.92 5.64
CA ILE A 93 1.49 -10.65 7.09
C ILE A 93 0.16 -10.97 7.80
N PHE A 94 -0.94 -11.02 7.07
CA PHE A 94 -2.27 -11.33 7.61
C PHE A 94 -2.66 -12.82 7.51
N HIS A 95 -1.96 -13.64 6.71
CA HIS A 95 -2.36 -15.02 6.40
C HIS A 95 -1.33 -16.07 6.85
N LEU A 96 -0.57 -15.78 7.91
CA LEU A 96 0.45 -16.71 8.43
C LEU A 96 -0.12 -18.01 9.02
N GLU A 97 -1.41 -18.04 9.35
CA GLU A 97 -2.11 -19.22 9.87
C GLU A 97 -2.01 -20.44 8.93
N GLN A 98 -1.87 -20.21 7.62
CA GLN A 98 -1.74 -21.26 6.62
C GLN A 98 -0.43 -22.05 6.76
N TYR A 99 0.57 -21.52 7.45
CA TYR A 99 1.83 -22.24 7.72
C TYR A 99 1.70 -23.30 8.82
N THR A 100 0.60 -23.31 9.57
CA THR A 100 0.42 -24.26 10.69
C THR A 100 0.42 -25.71 10.23
N GLU A 101 -0.05 -26.00 9.00
CA GLU A 101 -0.06 -27.36 8.44
C GLU A 101 1.35 -27.90 8.11
N PHE A 102 2.36 -27.02 8.05
CA PHE A 102 3.73 -27.35 7.66
C PHE A 102 4.73 -27.24 8.83
N ARG A 103 4.26 -26.86 10.02
CA ARG A 103 5.11 -26.48 11.16
C ARG A 103 6.08 -27.57 11.60
N ASP A 104 5.64 -28.82 11.58
CA ASP A 104 6.37 -29.94 12.19
C ASP A 104 7.23 -30.72 11.18
N ASP A 105 7.23 -30.33 9.90
CA ASP A 105 7.99 -31.03 8.86
C ASP A 105 9.40 -30.45 8.69
N ALA A 106 10.39 -31.14 9.23
CA ALA A 106 11.80 -30.79 9.11
C ALA A 106 12.34 -30.85 7.67
N SER A 107 11.65 -31.54 6.75
CA SER A 107 12.01 -31.60 5.33
C SER A 107 11.71 -30.30 4.56
N LEU A 108 10.95 -29.39 5.16
CA LEU A 108 10.58 -28.08 4.61
C LEU A 108 11.51 -26.95 5.09
N ASN A 109 12.63 -27.27 5.73
CA ASN A 109 13.64 -26.29 6.13
C ASN A 109 14.44 -25.78 4.92
N VAL A 110 13.80 -24.93 4.13
CA VAL A 110 14.34 -24.30 2.92
C VAL A 110 14.25 -22.78 2.99
N ASP A 111 15.05 -22.09 2.19
CA ASP A 111 14.93 -20.63 2.05
C ASP A 111 13.61 -20.28 1.35
N LEU A 112 12.66 -19.76 2.13
CA LEU A 112 11.32 -19.38 1.68
C LEU A 112 11.34 -18.22 0.68
N PHE A 113 12.28 -17.28 0.83
CA PHE A 113 12.41 -16.15 -0.08
C PHE A 113 12.92 -16.61 -1.43
N GLN A 114 13.98 -17.42 -1.43
CA GLN A 114 14.50 -18.00 -2.66
C GLN A 114 13.46 -18.87 -3.37
N LEU A 115 12.69 -19.65 -2.60
CA LEU A 115 11.60 -20.47 -3.14
C LEU A 115 10.51 -19.60 -3.80
N ALA A 116 10.08 -18.52 -3.16
CA ALA A 116 9.07 -17.60 -3.71
C ALA A 116 9.55 -16.92 -5.00
N VAL A 117 10.82 -16.50 -5.07
CA VAL A 117 11.41 -15.88 -6.26
C VAL A 117 11.56 -16.88 -7.41
N GLU A 118 11.88 -18.14 -7.12
CA GLU A 118 12.08 -19.16 -8.15
C GLU A 118 10.77 -19.60 -8.81
N VAL A 119 9.66 -19.56 -8.09
CA VAL A 119 8.35 -20.01 -8.60
C VAL A 119 7.51 -18.90 -9.23
N TYR A 120 7.90 -17.64 -9.00
CA TYR A 120 7.35 -16.44 -9.66
C TYR A 120 7.65 -16.43 -11.15
#